data_AF-A0A932JSB6-F1
#
_entry.id   AF-A0A932JSB6-F1
#
_cell.length_a   1.000
_cell.length_b   1.000
_cell.length_c   1.000
_cell.angle_alpha   90.00
_cell.angle_beta   90.00
_cell.angle_gamma   90.00
#
_symmetry.space_group_name_H-M   'P 1'
#
loop_
_entity.id
_entity.type
_entity.pdbx_description
1 polymer ?
#
loop_
_entity_poly.entity_id
_entity_poly.type
_entity_poly.pdbx_seq_one_letter_code
_entity_poly.pdbx_strand_id
1 'polypeptide(L)'
;MSKKKRQKTTGGEAPAISAVDGGEGISSRGKKVIAGGMVLVAVGFMVLTKADPMGRNWAASLSPFLILGGYACVGWGIFLPEKTIKAEPPSSNIPS
;
A
#
# COMPACT_ATOMS: atom_id res chain seq x y z
N MET A 1 9.55 -42.63 -13.24
CA MET A 1 9.61 -41.82 -12.00
C MET A 1 8.85 -40.52 -12.22
N SER A 2 7.60 -40.46 -11.76
CA SER A 2 6.67 -39.36 -12.07
C SER A 2 6.72 -38.27 -10.98
N LYS A 3 7.07 -37.05 -11.38
CA LYS A 3 7.08 -35.85 -10.53
C LYS A 3 5.64 -35.45 -10.20
N LYS A 4 5.21 -35.64 -8.96
CA LYS A 4 3.88 -35.21 -8.48
C LYS A 4 3.95 -33.74 -8.05
N LYS A 5 3.77 -32.80 -9.00
CA LYS A 5 3.51 -31.40 -8.68
C LYS A 5 2.08 -31.29 -8.14
N ARG A 6 1.95 -31.07 -6.83
CA ARG A 6 0.68 -30.69 -6.20
C ARG A 6 0.38 -29.23 -6.57
N GLN A 7 -0.71 -29.05 -7.29
CA GLN A 7 -1.32 -27.76 -7.59
C GLN A 7 -2.44 -27.50 -6.58
N LYS A 8 -2.60 -26.22 -6.24
CA LYS A 8 -3.89 -25.54 -6.01
C LYS A 8 -4.59 -25.73 -4.66
N THR A 9 -4.43 -24.72 -3.81
CA THR A 9 -5.54 -24.19 -3.01
C THR A 9 -5.56 -22.68 -3.20
N THR A 10 -6.28 -22.28 -4.25
CA THR A 10 -6.75 -20.90 -4.46
C THR A 10 -8.03 -20.80 -3.64
N GLY A 11 -8.00 -20.05 -2.54
CA GLY A 11 -9.16 -19.83 -1.67
C GLY A 11 -9.04 -18.47 -1.02
N GLY A 12 -9.83 -17.53 -1.50
CA GLY A 12 -9.82 -16.13 -1.09
C GLY A 12 -9.28 -15.23 -2.19
N GLU A 13 -10.12 -14.92 -3.18
CA GLU A 13 -9.95 -13.73 -4.00
C GLU A 13 -10.01 -12.50 -3.08
N ALA A 14 -8.86 -12.10 -2.54
CA ALA A 14 -8.66 -10.71 -2.19
C ALA A 14 -8.74 -9.93 -3.51
N PRO A 15 -9.43 -8.78 -3.55
CA PRO A 15 -9.53 -8.00 -4.77
C PRO A 15 -8.11 -7.67 -5.23
N ALA A 16 -7.69 -8.29 -6.33
CA ALA A 16 -6.50 -7.90 -7.03
C ALA A 16 -6.76 -6.49 -7.54
N ILE A 17 -6.30 -5.49 -6.79
CA ILE A 17 -6.25 -4.12 -7.26
C ILE A 17 -5.22 -4.12 -8.38
N SER A 18 -5.74 -4.29 -9.59
CA SER A 18 -5.02 -4.12 -10.83
C SER A 18 -4.26 -2.82 -10.75
N ALA A 19 -2.94 -2.91 -10.87
CA ALA A 19 -2.09 -1.75 -11.03
C ALA A 19 -2.66 -0.93 -12.18
N VAL A 20 -3.13 0.28 -11.87
CA VAL A 20 -3.55 1.25 -12.88
C VAL A 20 -2.27 1.72 -13.59
N ASP A 21 -1.96 1.03 -14.67
CA ASP A 21 -0.94 1.41 -15.64
C ASP A 21 -1.65 2.28 -16.68
N GLY A 22 -1.46 3.60 -16.61
CA GLY A 22 -2.04 4.50 -17.60
C GLY A 22 -2.04 5.98 -17.20
N GLY A 23 -0.99 6.69 -17.63
CA GLY A 23 -0.97 8.17 -17.73
C GLY A 23 -0.64 8.91 -16.42
N GLU A 24 0.31 9.85 -16.47
CA GLU A 24 0.76 10.68 -15.35
C GLU A 24 1.13 9.89 -14.06
N GLY A 25 2.28 9.22 -14.12
CA GLY A 25 2.71 8.25 -13.10
C GLY A 25 2.78 8.83 -11.67
N ILE A 26 2.13 8.11 -10.75
CA ILE A 26 2.16 8.34 -9.31
C ILE A 26 3.57 8.66 -8.81
N SER A 27 3.70 9.63 -7.91
CA SER A 27 5.00 10.02 -7.35
C SER A 27 5.74 8.80 -6.77
N SER A 28 7.07 8.75 -6.90
CA SER A 28 7.90 7.73 -6.24
C SER A 28 7.65 7.68 -4.73
N ARG A 29 7.31 8.83 -4.13
CA ARG A 29 6.91 8.95 -2.73
C ARG A 29 5.52 8.39 -2.50
N GLY A 30 4.57 8.72 -3.38
CA GLY A 30 3.20 8.18 -3.36
C GLY A 30 3.17 6.65 -3.44
N LYS A 31 3.98 6.06 -4.32
CA LYS A 31 4.14 4.60 -4.44
C LYS A 31 4.62 3.94 -3.14
N LYS A 32 5.57 4.56 -2.42
CA LYS A 32 6.04 4.08 -1.11
C LYS A 32 4.95 4.15 -0.04
N VAL A 33 4.19 5.25 -0.01
CA VAL A 33 3.07 5.41 0.94
C VAL A 33 1.98 4.37 0.69
N ILE A 34 1.63 4.13 -0.58
CA ILE A 34 0.65 3.11 -0.98
C ILE A 34 1.13 1.72 -0.60
N ALA A 35 2.40 1.39 -0.85
CA ALA A 35 2.97 0.11 -0.45
C ALA A 35 2.90 -0.08 1.08
N GLY A 36 3.22 0.97 1.86
CA GLY A 36 3.06 0.95 3.31
C GLY A 36 1.60 0.77 3.75
N GLY A 37 0.66 1.48 3.11
CA GLY A 37 -0.78 1.34 3.36
C GLY A 37 -1.30 -0.07 3.09
N MET A 38 -0.86 -0.68 1.98
CA MET A 38 -1.17 -2.08 1.65
C MET A 38 -0.71 -3.06 2.73
N VAL A 39 0.51 -2.90 3.23
CA VAL A 39 1.03 -3.73 4.34
C VAL A 39 0.19 -3.49 5.60
N LEU A 40 -0.18 -2.25 5.90
CA LEU A 40 -1.03 -1.93 7.05
C LEU A 40 -2.40 -2.60 6.95
N VAL A 41 -3.03 -2.60 5.78
CA VAL A 41 -4.31 -3.30 5.53
C VAL A 41 -4.13 -4.81 5.75
N ALA A 42 -3.06 -5.40 5.21
CA ALA A 42 -2.78 -6.82 5.38
C ALA A 42 -2.58 -7.19 6.86
N VAL A 43 -1.86 -6.36 7.62
CA VAL A 43 -1.71 -6.52 9.07
C VAL A 43 -3.06 -6.36 9.77
N GLY A 44 -3.88 -5.39 9.39
CA GLY A 44 -5.23 -5.20 9.92
C GLY A 44 -6.12 -6.43 9.75
N PHE A 45 -6.08 -7.07 8.57
CA PHE A 45 -6.76 -8.34 8.30
C PHE A 45 -6.18 -9.50 9.11
N MET A 46 -4.86 -9.53 9.32
CA MET A 46 -4.23 -10.56 10.13
C MET A 46 -4.62 -10.44 11.62
N VAL A 47 -4.72 -9.20 12.13
CA VAL A 47 -5.22 -8.89 13.46
C VAL A 47 -6.71 -9.26 13.58
N LEU A 48 -7.51 -8.98 12.54
CA LEU A 48 -8.92 -9.39 12.50
C LEU A 48 -9.07 -10.93 12.62
N THR A 49 -8.12 -11.71 12.09
CA THR A 49 -8.14 -13.18 12.25
C THR A 49 -7.94 -13.63 13.70
N LYS A 50 -7.38 -12.76 14.55
CA LYS A 50 -7.25 -12.97 16.00
C LYS A 50 -8.39 -12.34 16.79
N ALA A 51 -9.32 -11.66 16.13
CA ALA A 51 -10.52 -11.13 16.76
C ALA A 51 -11.48 -12.29 17.12
N ASP A 52 -11.98 -12.29 18.34
CA ASP A 52 -13.00 -13.22 18.76
C ASP A 52 -14.32 -12.86 18.05
N PRO A 53 -15.15 -13.84 17.68
CA PRO A 53 -16.44 -13.58 17.01
C PRO A 53 -17.41 -12.78 17.88
N MET A 54 -17.22 -12.78 19.20
CA MET A 54 -17.97 -11.92 20.13
C MET A 54 -17.40 -10.50 20.26
N GLY A 55 -16.30 -10.17 19.58
CA GLY A 55 -15.70 -8.84 19.59
C GLY A 55 -15.16 -8.39 20.95
N ARG A 56 -15.02 -9.31 21.92
CA ARG A 56 -14.64 -9.00 23.32
C ARG A 56 -13.16 -8.70 23.51
N ASN A 57 -12.34 -8.86 22.48
CA ASN A 57 -10.89 -8.68 22.56
C ASN A 57 -10.44 -7.39 21.85
N TRP A 58 -9.32 -6.84 22.30
CA TRP A 58 -8.77 -5.59 21.76
C TRP A 58 -8.48 -5.65 20.25
N ALA A 59 -8.21 -6.85 19.72
CA ALA A 59 -8.01 -7.06 18.29
C ALA A 59 -9.25 -6.69 17.46
N ALA A 60 -10.46 -6.99 17.96
CA ALA A 60 -11.72 -6.65 17.30
C ALA A 60 -11.97 -5.13 17.24
N SER A 61 -11.51 -4.39 18.25
CA SER A 61 -11.60 -2.93 18.26
C SER A 61 -10.51 -2.28 17.42
N LEU A 62 -9.33 -2.90 17.31
CA LEU A 62 -8.15 -2.32 16.67
C LEU A 62 -8.12 -2.58 15.15
N SER A 63 -8.56 -3.75 14.68
CA SER A 63 -8.57 -4.11 13.26
C SER A 63 -9.34 -3.16 12.34
N PRO A 64 -10.54 -2.65 12.71
CA PRO A 64 -11.28 -1.73 11.85
C PRO A 64 -10.48 -0.45 11.60
N PHE A 65 -9.79 0.07 12.62
CA PHE A 65 -8.94 1.25 12.49
C PHE A 65 -7.69 0.98 11.64
N LEU A 66 -7.06 -0.19 11.74
CA LEU A 66 -5.93 -0.52 10.86
C LEU A 66 -6.35 -0.59 9.40
N ILE A 67 -7.50 -1.21 9.11
CA ILE A 67 -8.02 -1.31 7.74
C ILE A 67 -8.39 0.08 7.23
N LEU A 68 -9.15 0.88 8.00
CA LEU A 68 -9.51 2.24 7.62
C LEU A 68 -8.27 3.13 7.41
N GLY A 69 -7.32 3.07 8.34
CA GLY A 69 -6.07 3.80 8.28
C GLY A 69 -5.24 3.41 7.05
N GLY A 70 -5.22 2.12 6.72
CA GLY A 70 -4.55 1.62 5.52
C GLY A 70 -5.18 2.16 4.24
N TYR A 71 -6.51 2.17 4.14
CA TYR A 71 -7.22 2.81 3.03
C TYR A 71 -6.97 4.32 2.95
N ALA A 72 -6.94 5.02 4.09
CA ALA A 72 -6.62 6.44 4.13
C ALA A 72 -5.18 6.71 3.66
N CYS A 73 -4.21 5.89 4.04
CA CYS A 73 -2.83 5.98 3.55
C CYS A 73 -2.74 5.73 2.05
N VAL A 74 -3.44 4.72 1.52
CA VAL A 74 -3.47 4.45 0.07
C VAL A 74 -4.07 5.63 -0.67
N GLY A 75 -5.23 6.15 -0.23
CA GLY A 75 -5.85 7.34 -0.81
C GLY A 75 -4.92 8.54 -0.78
N TRP A 76 -4.31 8.84 0.37
CA TRP A 76 -3.38 9.96 0.51
C TRP A 76 -2.13 9.80 -0.37
N GLY A 77 -1.60 8.59 -0.49
CA GLY A 77 -0.45 8.30 -1.34
C GLY A 77 -0.72 8.52 -2.83
N ILE A 78 -1.97 8.36 -3.28
CA ILE A 78 -2.39 8.66 -4.66
C ILE A 78 -2.39 10.16 -4.92
N PHE A 79 -2.86 10.96 -3.95
CA PHE A 79 -2.92 12.41 -4.07
C PHE A 79 -1.58 13.11 -3.81
N LEU A 80 -0.52 12.39 -3.41
CA LEU A 80 0.75 13.01 -3.02
C LEU A 80 1.58 13.40 -4.25
N PRO A 81 1.73 14.71 -4.55
CA PRO A 81 2.52 15.15 -5.70
C PRO A 81 4.01 14.93 -5.45
N GLU A 82 4.75 14.66 -6.52
CA GLU A 82 6.22 14.59 -6.47
C GLU A 82 6.74 16.00 -6.11
N LYS A 83 7.40 16.13 -4.95
CA LYS A 83 8.20 17.33 -4.67
C LYS A 83 9.43 17.27 -5.58
N THR A 84 9.34 17.90 -6.74
CA THR A 84 10.51 18.23 -7.55
C THR A 84 11.39 19.15 -6.71
N ILE A 85 12.47 18.62 -6.16
CA ILE A 85 13.54 19.47 -5.63
C ILE A 85 14.16 20.12 -6.86
N LYS A 86 13.73 21.36 -7.11
CA LYS A 86 14.32 22.21 -8.13
C LYS A 86 15.75 22.49 -7.66
N ALA A 87 16.70 21.72 -8.17
CA ALA A 87 18.10 22.08 -8.08
C ALA A 87 18.23 23.40 -8.86
N GLU A 88 18.51 24.50 -8.16
CA GLU A 88 18.85 25.75 -8.83
C GLU A 88 20.03 25.48 -9.76
N PRO A 89 19.97 25.90 -11.03
CA PRO A 89 21.12 25.81 -11.92
C PRO A 89 22.27 26.59 -11.29
N PRO A 90 23.52 26.08 -11.32
CA PRO A 90 24.66 26.86 -10.88
C PRO A 90 24.68 28.14 -11.71
N SER A 91 24.47 29.27 -11.03
CA SER A 91 24.64 30.61 -11.58
C SER A 91 26.11 30.75 -11.99
N SER A 92 26.43 30.35 -13.22
CA SER A 92 27.70 30.65 -13.84
C SER A 92 27.61 32.11 -14.28
N ASN A 93 28.02 33.01 -13.37
CA ASN A 93 28.54 34.32 -13.74
C ASN A 93 29.60 34.10 -14.82
N ILE A 94 29.25 34.37 -16.08
CA ILE A 94 30.21 34.54 -17.17
C ILE A 94 30.43 36.05 -17.25
N PRO A 95 31.47 36.62 -16.62
CA PRO A 95 31.87 37.98 -16.91
C PRO A 95 32.34 38.08 -18.37
N SER A 96 31.95 39.18 -18.98
CA SER A 96 32.07 39.58 -20.39
C SER A 96 33.49 39.54 -20.96
#